data_AF-A0A5E3WM77-F1
#
_entry.id   AF-A0A5E3WM77-F1
#
_cell.length_a   1.000
_cell.length_b   1.000
_cell.length_c   1.000
_cell.angle_alpha   90.00
_cell.angle_beta   90.00
_cell.angle_gamma   90.00
#
_symmetry.space_group_name_H-M   'P 1'
#
loop_
_entity.id
_entity.type
_entity.pdbx_description
1 polymer ?
#
loop_
_entity_poly.entity_id
_entity_poly.type
_entity_poly.pdbx_seq_one_letter_code
_entity_poly.pdbx_strand_id
1 'polypeptide(L)'
;MRLQNALPVVALAAVQPALAWGAAGHEIVATLAQMHLHPPVLPVICSILYPTEPAASCSLASVATWADKIRFRARWSAPLHYVGGLDDYPPDSCEFPGTRGWAGKQNINVLGGIRNVTNILTEFVSDNSARGGVQAASASELELAQEALKFLIHFLGDVHQPLHLTGRDRGGNSVKVSWNGRVTNLHSLWDGLLIAKALRSIPRNYTVPLPVPPMEAQLRGTIYDPYIRRIMWDGIGLGSYSDVPGRWEDELEDWLACPAAPAQTQGFFSRAAQFVLGSKSLETDDQLACPRFWAGPIHELNCDFIWPHALDPEPHHSSVHEDADIDDHAHEHNCEGGVCSGDEEMHSLLGGPGNIGAVPASSHYLELDTPEYSGAIAKAWVVEKLLAQGGIRLAAMLNEIFEPLVEQGSV
;
A
#
# COMPACT_ATOMS: atom_id res chain seq x y z
N MET A 1 35.72 -49.07 -15.92
CA MET A 1 35.57 -47.82 -15.13
C MET A 1 34.76 -46.83 -15.95
N ARG A 2 33.50 -46.59 -15.59
CA ARG A 2 32.68 -45.53 -16.20
C ARG A 2 32.98 -44.23 -15.46
N LEU A 3 33.48 -43.22 -16.18
CA LEU A 3 33.60 -41.85 -15.70
C LEU A 3 32.18 -41.25 -15.63
N GLN A 4 31.71 -40.95 -14.42
CA GLN A 4 30.49 -40.17 -14.20
C GLN A 4 30.86 -38.69 -14.26
N ASN A 5 30.43 -38.01 -15.32
CA ASN A 5 30.45 -36.56 -15.41
C ASN A 5 29.35 -36.01 -14.50
N ALA A 6 29.72 -35.42 -13.37
CA ALA A 6 28.82 -34.60 -12.56
C ALA A 6 28.72 -33.21 -13.21
N LEU A 7 27.54 -32.88 -13.73
CA LEU A 7 27.18 -31.50 -14.09
C LEU A 7 26.96 -30.70 -12.80
N PRO A 8 27.47 -29.47 -12.69
CA PRO A 8 27.11 -28.60 -11.57
C PRO A 8 25.66 -28.15 -11.78
N VAL A 9 24.78 -28.50 -10.84
CA VAL A 9 23.47 -27.89 -10.71
C VAL A 9 23.71 -26.49 -10.17
N VAL A 10 23.63 -25.49 -11.04
CA VAL A 10 23.53 -24.08 -10.61
C VAL A 10 22.11 -23.90 -10.08
N ALA A 11 21.97 -23.90 -8.76
CA ALA A 11 20.73 -23.47 -8.12
C ALA A 11 20.54 -21.98 -8.42
N LEU A 12 19.57 -21.64 -9.28
CA LEU A 12 19.06 -20.28 -9.35
C LEU A 12 18.31 -20.02 -8.04
N ALA A 13 18.90 -19.23 -7.14
CA ALA A 13 18.17 -18.62 -6.04
C ALA A 13 17.06 -17.75 -6.65
N ALA A 14 15.82 -18.22 -6.57
CA ALA A 14 14.65 -17.43 -6.91
C ALA A 14 14.48 -16.36 -5.82
N VAL A 15 14.83 -15.13 -6.15
CA VAL A 15 14.56 -13.97 -5.28
C VAL A 15 13.03 -13.81 -5.18
N GLN A 16 12.47 -14.08 -4.01
CA GLN A 16 11.07 -13.78 -3.68
C GLN A 16 10.89 -12.25 -3.62
N PRO A 17 9.94 -11.65 -4.36
CA PRO A 17 9.68 -10.22 -4.28
C PRO A 17 8.65 -9.88 -3.19
N ALA A 18 9.01 -8.87 -2.41
CA ALA A 18 8.21 -8.13 -1.43
C ALA A 18 6.79 -7.81 -1.90
N LEU A 19 5.76 -8.29 -1.22
CA LEU A 19 4.39 -7.74 -1.36
C LEU A 19 4.36 -6.40 -0.62
N ALA A 20 3.48 -5.50 -1.03
CA ALA A 20 3.20 -4.33 -0.20
C ALA A 20 2.38 -4.71 1.02
N TRP A 21 1.59 -3.79 1.60
CA TRP A 21 0.54 -4.20 2.53
C TRP A 21 -0.01 -5.55 2.10
N GLY A 22 -0.15 -6.49 3.03
CA GLY A 22 -0.68 -7.80 2.69
C GLY A 22 -2.02 -7.67 1.96
N ALA A 23 -2.49 -8.75 1.35
CA ALA A 23 -3.80 -8.78 0.70
C ALA A 23 -4.91 -8.16 1.58
N ALA A 24 -4.89 -8.44 2.89
CA ALA A 24 -5.80 -7.82 3.85
C ALA A 24 -5.64 -6.29 3.96
N GLY A 25 -4.42 -5.76 4.02
CA GLY A 25 -4.18 -4.33 4.13
C GLY A 25 -4.67 -3.55 2.89
N HIS A 26 -4.43 -4.07 1.69
CA HIS A 26 -4.99 -3.50 0.45
C HIS A 26 -6.50 -3.55 0.40
N GLU A 27 -7.09 -4.69 0.78
CA GLU A 27 -8.54 -4.85 0.82
C GLU A 27 -9.18 -3.89 1.85
N ILE A 28 -8.52 -3.64 2.99
CA ILE A 28 -8.95 -2.66 4.00
C ILE A 28 -8.90 -1.24 3.42
N VAL A 29 -7.78 -0.81 2.83
CA VAL A 29 -7.63 0.52 2.20
C VAL A 29 -8.71 0.74 1.15
N ALA A 30 -8.92 -0.22 0.26
CA ALA A 30 -9.91 -0.15 -0.80
C ALA A 30 -11.35 -0.10 -0.25
N THR A 31 -11.65 -0.84 0.83
CA THR A 31 -12.96 -0.82 1.48
C THR A 31 -13.22 0.52 2.16
N LEU A 32 -12.23 1.06 2.88
CA LEU A 32 -12.31 2.40 3.47
C LEU A 32 -12.52 3.46 2.39
N ALA A 33 -11.85 3.35 1.25
CA ALA A 33 -12.08 4.26 0.13
C ALA A 33 -13.52 4.17 -0.39
N GLN A 34 -14.01 2.96 -0.63
CA GLN A 34 -15.37 2.72 -1.13
C GLN A 34 -16.45 3.26 -0.17
N MET A 35 -16.23 3.21 1.15
CA MET A 35 -17.12 3.81 2.16
C MET A 35 -17.23 5.34 2.07
N HIS A 36 -16.24 6.02 1.50
CA HIS A 36 -16.16 7.48 1.39
C HIS A 36 -16.35 8.00 -0.04
N LEU A 37 -16.72 7.12 -0.98
CA LEU A 37 -17.10 7.57 -2.33
C LEU A 37 -18.44 8.30 -2.29
N HIS A 38 -18.57 9.32 -3.14
CA HIS A 38 -19.86 9.94 -3.39
C HIS A 38 -20.82 8.90 -4.02
N PRO A 39 -22.10 8.84 -3.58
CA PRO A 39 -23.07 7.87 -4.11
C PRO A 39 -23.14 7.74 -5.64
N PRO A 40 -23.05 8.82 -6.44
CA PRO A 40 -23.07 8.69 -7.90
C PRO A 40 -21.74 8.27 -8.53
N VAL A 41 -20.61 8.38 -7.83
CA VAL A 41 -19.29 8.02 -8.35
C VAL A 41 -19.09 6.50 -8.35
N LEU A 42 -19.60 5.80 -7.34
CA LEU A 42 -19.44 4.34 -7.23
C LEU A 42 -19.97 3.59 -8.47
N PRO A 43 -21.19 3.82 -8.99
CA PRO A 43 -21.66 3.18 -10.22
C PRO A 43 -20.75 3.40 -11.44
N VAL A 44 -20.15 4.59 -11.59
CA VAL A 44 -19.22 4.89 -12.68
C VAL A 44 -17.98 4.02 -12.56
N ILE A 45 -17.35 3.99 -11.39
CA ILE A 45 -16.19 3.14 -11.07
C ILE A 45 -16.52 1.66 -11.31
N CYS A 46 -17.70 1.22 -10.88
CA CYS A 46 -18.16 -0.16 -11.06
C CYS A 46 -18.31 -0.54 -12.54
N SER A 47 -18.83 0.36 -13.38
CA SER A 47 -18.96 0.08 -14.82
C SER A 47 -17.61 -0.04 -15.54
N ILE A 48 -16.56 0.60 -15.01
CA ILE A 48 -15.18 0.44 -15.50
C ILE A 48 -14.56 -0.87 -15.00
N LEU A 49 -14.70 -1.19 -13.70
CA LEU A 49 -14.09 -2.37 -13.10
C LEU A 49 -14.78 -3.68 -13.50
N TYR A 50 -16.10 -3.64 -13.70
CA TYR A 50 -16.94 -4.81 -13.88
C TYR A 50 -17.94 -4.61 -15.04
N PRO A 51 -17.47 -4.38 -16.28
CA PRO A 51 -18.36 -4.03 -17.40
C PRO A 51 -19.34 -5.15 -17.79
N THR A 52 -19.07 -6.39 -17.38
CA THR A 52 -19.89 -7.57 -17.70
C THR A 52 -20.67 -8.11 -16.50
N GLU A 53 -20.43 -7.60 -15.30
CA GLU A 53 -21.05 -8.13 -14.06
C GLU A 53 -22.13 -7.18 -13.52
N PRO A 54 -23.08 -7.68 -12.72
CA PRO A 54 -24.06 -6.82 -12.07
C PRO A 54 -23.40 -5.81 -11.12
N ALA A 55 -23.93 -4.59 -11.06
CA ALA A 55 -23.41 -3.56 -10.13
C ALA A 55 -23.38 -4.01 -8.65
N ALA A 56 -24.24 -4.97 -8.26
CA ALA A 56 -24.29 -5.54 -6.92
C ALA A 56 -23.04 -6.36 -6.53
N SER A 57 -22.23 -6.81 -7.50
CA SER A 57 -20.95 -7.51 -7.23
C SER A 57 -19.77 -6.55 -7.16
N CYS A 58 -20.00 -5.25 -7.26
CA CYS A 58 -18.93 -4.27 -7.31
C CYS A 58 -18.26 -4.07 -5.95
N SER A 59 -16.96 -4.33 -5.92
CA SER A 59 -16.09 -3.98 -4.80
C SER A 59 -14.72 -3.55 -5.29
N LEU A 60 -14.17 -2.49 -4.70
CA LEU A 60 -12.79 -2.09 -4.92
C LEU A 60 -11.83 -3.08 -4.26
N ALA A 61 -12.22 -3.66 -3.11
CA ALA A 61 -11.40 -4.61 -2.37
C ALA A 61 -11.04 -5.85 -3.21
N SER A 62 -11.97 -6.40 -4.00
CA SER A 62 -11.71 -7.58 -4.83
C SER A 62 -10.68 -7.38 -5.95
N VAL A 63 -10.37 -6.12 -6.31
CA VAL A 63 -9.30 -5.81 -7.28
C VAL A 63 -8.05 -5.22 -6.64
N ALA A 64 -8.08 -4.92 -5.33
CA ALA A 64 -7.02 -4.21 -4.64
C ALA A 64 -5.68 -4.97 -4.65
N THR A 65 -5.69 -6.30 -4.80
CA THR A 65 -4.49 -7.15 -4.85
C THR A 65 -4.04 -7.53 -6.27
N TRP A 66 -4.70 -6.99 -7.29
CA TRP A 66 -4.44 -7.36 -8.68
C TRP A 66 -3.02 -6.96 -9.14
N ALA A 67 -2.52 -5.79 -8.72
CA ALA A 67 -1.21 -5.31 -9.15
C ALA A 67 -0.06 -6.21 -8.66
N ASP A 68 -0.17 -6.72 -7.43
CA ASP A 68 0.78 -7.70 -6.89
C ASP A 68 0.80 -9.02 -7.65
N LYS A 69 -0.34 -9.42 -8.22
CA LYS A 69 -0.42 -10.62 -9.06
C LYS A 69 0.19 -10.35 -10.44
N ILE A 70 -0.14 -9.21 -11.05
CA ILE A 70 0.27 -8.93 -12.42
C ILE A 70 1.77 -8.69 -12.53
N ARG A 71 2.44 -8.13 -11.50
CA ARG A 71 3.88 -7.85 -11.55
C ARG A 71 4.76 -9.07 -11.83
N PHE A 72 4.30 -10.29 -11.55
CA PHE A 72 5.02 -11.52 -11.88
C PHE A 72 4.98 -11.85 -13.38
N ARG A 73 3.91 -11.42 -14.08
CA ARG A 73 3.71 -11.57 -15.52
C ARG A 73 4.22 -10.34 -16.27
N ALA A 74 3.80 -9.16 -15.83
CA ALA A 74 4.22 -7.84 -16.26
C ALA A 74 5.37 -7.33 -15.38
N ARG A 75 6.57 -7.92 -15.53
CA ARG A 75 7.76 -7.60 -14.68
C ARG A 75 8.15 -6.12 -14.68
N TRP A 76 7.72 -5.36 -15.68
CA TRP A 76 7.93 -3.92 -15.74
C TRP A 76 7.17 -3.16 -14.66
N SER A 77 6.09 -3.70 -14.10
CA SER A 77 5.28 -3.03 -13.07
C SER A 77 5.84 -3.22 -11.66
N ALA A 78 6.72 -4.19 -11.43
CA ALA A 78 7.24 -4.49 -10.09
C ALA A 78 7.90 -3.29 -9.37
N PRO A 79 8.71 -2.44 -10.03
CA PRO A 79 9.28 -1.27 -9.36
C PRO A 79 8.25 -0.17 -9.05
N LEU A 80 7.02 -0.25 -9.59
CA LEU A 80 5.97 0.75 -9.35
C LEU A 80 5.31 0.59 -7.97
N HIS A 81 5.66 -0.44 -7.20
CA HIS A 81 5.09 -0.68 -5.87
C HIS A 81 5.83 0.07 -4.75
N TYR A 82 7.00 0.63 -5.02
CA TYR A 82 7.81 1.26 -3.99
C TYR A 82 8.63 2.43 -4.56
N VAL A 83 9.24 3.20 -3.67
CA VAL A 83 10.26 4.21 -3.99
C VAL A 83 11.34 4.15 -2.93
N GLY A 84 12.60 4.26 -3.33
CA GLY A 84 13.73 4.30 -2.39
C GLY A 84 14.63 5.47 -2.69
N GLY A 85 14.97 6.25 -1.67
CA GLY A 85 16.04 7.23 -1.75
C GLY A 85 17.38 6.54 -2.02
N LEU A 86 18.35 7.30 -2.52
CA LEU A 86 19.74 6.84 -2.52
C LEU A 86 20.50 7.32 -1.28
N ASP A 87 20.00 8.37 -0.64
CA ASP A 87 20.60 9.04 0.52
C ASP A 87 19.87 8.74 1.83
N ASP A 88 18.82 7.91 1.80
CA ASP A 88 18.17 7.43 3.02
C ASP A 88 18.94 6.24 3.62
N TYR A 89 19.07 6.27 4.94
CA TYR A 89 19.58 5.18 5.76
C TYR A 89 18.91 5.23 7.14
N PRO A 90 17.61 4.92 7.25
CA PRO A 90 16.90 4.98 8.52
C PRO A 90 17.47 3.95 9.51
N PRO A 91 17.70 4.25 10.79
CA PRO A 91 17.17 5.43 11.47
C PRO A 91 18.09 6.67 11.45
N ASP A 92 19.29 6.59 10.90
CA ASP A 92 20.28 7.66 10.98
C ASP A 92 20.00 8.83 10.01
N SER A 93 19.36 8.56 8.86
CA SER A 93 19.08 9.56 7.82
C SER A 93 17.81 9.22 7.04
N CYS A 94 16.85 10.15 6.96
CA CYS A 94 15.60 10.02 6.19
C CYS A 94 15.50 11.06 5.06
N GLU A 95 16.57 11.18 4.26
CA GLU A 95 16.60 12.07 3.10
C GLU A 95 15.68 11.56 1.97
N PHE A 96 14.60 12.30 1.68
CA PHE A 96 13.56 11.89 0.73
C PHE A 96 13.40 12.89 -0.43
N PRO A 97 14.10 12.74 -1.58
CA PRO A 97 14.96 11.64 -2.04
C PRO A 97 16.46 11.84 -1.75
N GLY A 98 16.82 12.92 -1.06
CA GLY A 98 18.17 13.43 -0.95
C GLY A 98 18.75 14.01 -2.26
N THR A 99 20.05 14.27 -2.23
CA THR A 99 20.83 14.89 -3.31
C THR A 99 21.03 13.99 -4.54
N ARG A 100 21.17 12.68 -4.33
CA ARG A 100 21.37 11.68 -5.41
C ARG A 100 20.06 11.25 -6.06
N GLY A 101 18.91 11.55 -5.44
CA GLY A 101 17.61 11.23 -5.98
C GLY A 101 17.17 9.80 -5.71
N TRP A 102 16.21 9.32 -6.50
CA TRP A 102 15.63 7.99 -6.35
C TRP A 102 16.53 6.89 -6.92
N ALA A 103 16.50 5.71 -6.29
CA ALA A 103 17.02 4.50 -6.88
C ALA A 103 16.19 4.07 -8.12
N GLY A 104 16.83 3.38 -9.07
CA GLY A 104 16.16 2.87 -10.26
C GLY A 104 16.04 3.87 -11.41
N LYS A 105 15.06 3.66 -12.29
CA LYS A 105 14.80 4.53 -13.44
C LYS A 105 13.92 5.71 -13.01
N GLN A 106 14.18 6.88 -13.59
CA GLN A 106 13.39 8.09 -13.31
C GLN A 106 11.89 7.83 -13.55
N ASN A 107 11.06 8.19 -12.56
CA ASN A 107 9.60 8.01 -12.52
C ASN A 107 9.09 6.58 -12.65
N ILE A 108 9.95 5.56 -12.56
CA ILE A 108 9.54 4.16 -12.51
C ILE A 108 9.59 3.72 -11.04
N ASN A 109 8.68 4.29 -10.26
CA ASN A 109 8.47 4.06 -8.83
C ASN A 109 7.00 4.35 -8.47
N VAL A 110 6.57 4.09 -7.24
CA VAL A 110 5.17 4.29 -6.83
C VAL A 110 4.66 5.72 -7.01
N LEU A 111 5.49 6.73 -6.77
CA LEU A 111 5.11 8.14 -6.93
C LEU A 111 4.83 8.47 -8.41
N GLY A 112 5.73 8.01 -9.31
CA GLY A 112 5.54 8.15 -10.76
C GLY A 112 4.40 7.28 -11.29
N GLY A 113 4.19 6.10 -10.69
CA GLY A 113 3.10 5.18 -10.99
C GLY A 113 1.75 5.82 -10.74
N ILE A 114 1.54 6.38 -9.54
CA ILE A 114 0.33 7.13 -9.17
C ILE A 114 0.10 8.25 -10.19
N ARG A 115 1.10 9.07 -10.48
CA ARG A 115 0.95 10.17 -11.44
C ARG A 115 0.59 9.70 -12.84
N ASN A 116 1.16 8.60 -13.29
CA ASN A 116 0.88 8.07 -14.63
C ASN A 116 -0.57 7.58 -14.73
N VAL A 117 -1.02 6.78 -13.75
CA VAL A 117 -2.38 6.22 -13.79
C VAL A 117 -3.45 7.28 -13.56
N THR A 118 -3.20 8.31 -12.75
CA THR A 118 -4.14 9.43 -12.61
C THR A 118 -4.29 10.20 -13.92
N ASN A 119 -3.18 10.48 -14.63
CA ASN A 119 -3.24 11.12 -15.95
C ASN A 119 -4.07 10.30 -16.95
N ILE A 120 -3.87 8.97 -16.99
CA ILE A 120 -4.63 8.07 -17.88
C ILE A 120 -6.14 8.12 -17.56
N LEU A 121 -6.50 8.09 -16.27
CA LEU A 121 -7.90 8.12 -15.85
C LEU A 121 -8.56 9.47 -16.15
N THR A 122 -7.84 10.58 -15.92
CA THR A 122 -8.35 11.93 -16.24
C THR A 122 -8.52 12.13 -17.75
N GLU A 123 -7.59 11.60 -18.57
CA GLU A 123 -7.74 11.61 -20.04
C GLU A 123 -8.96 10.79 -20.47
N PHE A 124 -9.12 9.58 -19.91
CA PHE A 124 -10.29 8.74 -20.16
C PHE A 124 -11.60 9.47 -19.81
N VAL A 125 -11.68 10.11 -18.65
CA VAL A 125 -12.86 10.87 -18.21
C VAL A 125 -13.11 12.06 -19.12
N SER A 126 -12.08 12.85 -19.44
CA SER A 126 -12.18 14.00 -20.34
C SER A 126 -12.75 13.58 -21.69
N ASP A 127 -12.20 12.54 -22.30
CA ASP A 127 -12.62 12.12 -23.63
C ASP A 127 -14.02 11.51 -23.65
N ASN A 128 -14.41 10.78 -22.60
CA ASN A 128 -15.69 10.07 -22.58
C ASN A 128 -16.84 10.89 -21.99
N SER A 129 -16.57 11.93 -21.20
CA SER A 129 -17.59 12.85 -20.69
C SER A 129 -18.44 13.40 -21.85
N ALA A 130 -17.78 13.97 -22.87
CA ALA A 130 -18.45 14.52 -24.04
C ALA A 130 -19.08 13.49 -25.00
N ARG A 131 -18.78 12.19 -24.85
CA ARG A 131 -19.20 11.13 -25.79
C ARG A 131 -20.38 10.29 -25.30
N GLY A 132 -20.91 10.55 -24.11
CA GLY A 132 -22.00 9.76 -23.51
C GLY A 132 -21.52 8.79 -22.43
N GLY A 133 -20.41 9.11 -21.76
CA GLY A 133 -19.93 8.41 -20.58
C GLY A 133 -19.18 7.12 -20.89
N VAL A 134 -19.07 6.25 -19.87
CA VAL A 134 -18.31 4.99 -19.93
C VAL A 134 -18.82 4.07 -21.04
N GLN A 135 -20.12 4.12 -21.34
CA GLN A 135 -20.79 3.29 -22.36
C GLN A 135 -20.35 3.65 -23.79
N ALA A 136 -19.81 4.84 -24.00
CA ALA A 136 -19.30 5.29 -25.30
C ALA A 136 -17.82 4.97 -25.52
N ALA A 137 -17.12 4.50 -24.49
CA ALA A 137 -15.72 4.10 -24.59
C ALA A 137 -15.56 2.88 -25.50
N SER A 138 -14.53 2.89 -26.34
CA SER A 138 -14.10 1.68 -27.04
C SER A 138 -13.57 0.64 -26.05
N ALA A 139 -13.55 -0.63 -26.47
CA ALA A 139 -13.04 -1.72 -25.64
C ALA A 139 -11.61 -1.49 -25.15
N SER A 140 -10.73 -0.92 -25.99
CA SER A 140 -9.35 -0.62 -25.62
C SER A 140 -9.22 0.54 -24.62
N GLU A 141 -10.06 1.58 -24.75
CA GLU A 141 -10.09 2.69 -23.79
C GLU A 141 -10.54 2.20 -22.43
N LEU A 142 -11.59 1.37 -22.40
CA LEU A 142 -12.13 0.78 -21.18
C LEU A 142 -11.14 -0.17 -20.50
N GLU A 143 -10.43 -1.01 -21.28
CA GLU A 143 -9.39 -1.91 -20.75
C GLU A 143 -8.24 -1.13 -20.11
N LEU A 144 -7.76 -0.08 -20.78
CA LEU A 144 -6.70 0.78 -20.25
C LEU A 144 -7.13 1.52 -18.97
N ALA A 145 -8.35 2.08 -18.95
CA ALA A 145 -8.90 2.74 -17.77
C ALA A 145 -9.08 1.75 -16.61
N GLN A 146 -9.53 0.54 -16.90
CA GLN A 146 -9.67 -0.52 -15.91
C GLN A 146 -8.32 -0.89 -15.27
N GLU A 147 -7.27 -1.10 -16.08
CA GLU A 147 -5.94 -1.38 -15.55
C GLU A 147 -5.38 -0.21 -14.74
N ALA A 148 -5.50 1.02 -15.24
CA ALA A 148 -5.05 2.22 -14.54
C ALA A 148 -5.76 2.39 -13.19
N LEU A 149 -7.06 2.13 -13.13
CA LEU A 149 -7.86 2.18 -11.90
C LEU A 149 -7.43 1.11 -10.89
N LYS A 150 -7.18 -0.13 -11.34
CA LYS A 150 -6.68 -1.20 -10.47
C LYS A 150 -5.30 -0.86 -9.89
N PHE A 151 -4.41 -0.30 -10.70
CA PHE A 151 -3.12 0.20 -10.23
C PHE A 151 -3.26 1.35 -9.24
N LEU A 152 -4.14 2.32 -9.51
CA LEU A 152 -4.36 3.44 -8.58
C LEU A 152 -4.83 2.96 -7.21
N ILE A 153 -5.84 2.07 -7.17
CA ILE A 153 -6.35 1.47 -5.93
C ILE A 153 -5.21 0.80 -5.14
N HIS A 154 -4.33 0.08 -5.82
CA HIS A 154 -3.21 -0.61 -5.18
C HIS A 154 -2.11 0.35 -4.69
N PHE A 155 -1.63 1.25 -5.55
CA PHE A 155 -0.53 2.16 -5.24
C PHE A 155 -0.85 3.13 -4.12
N LEU A 156 -2.12 3.50 -3.93
CA LEU A 156 -2.52 4.29 -2.76
C LEU A 156 -2.42 3.50 -1.45
N GLY A 157 -2.52 2.17 -1.50
CA GLY A 157 -2.10 1.33 -0.37
C GLY A 157 -0.59 1.41 -0.17
N ASP A 158 0.18 1.10 -1.22
CA ASP A 158 1.65 1.00 -1.17
C ASP A 158 2.31 2.27 -0.63
N VAL A 159 1.89 3.44 -1.12
CA VAL A 159 2.50 4.72 -0.72
C VAL A 159 2.25 5.06 0.76
N HIS A 160 1.32 4.37 1.42
CA HIS A 160 1.07 4.50 2.86
C HIS A 160 1.75 3.42 3.71
N GLN A 161 2.50 2.50 3.10
CA GLN A 161 3.35 1.54 3.79
C GLN A 161 4.74 2.20 3.94
N PRO A 162 5.26 2.46 5.17
CA PRO A 162 6.50 3.23 5.33
C PRO A 162 7.76 2.58 4.74
N LEU A 163 7.89 1.26 4.83
CA LEU A 163 8.96 0.46 4.24
C LEU A 163 8.87 0.38 2.70
N HIS A 164 7.78 0.86 2.08
CA HIS A 164 7.70 1.06 0.63
C HIS A 164 8.34 2.37 0.18
N LEU A 165 8.69 3.23 1.13
CA LEU A 165 9.22 4.57 0.85
C LEU A 165 10.71 4.67 1.16
N THR A 166 11.42 3.55 1.30
CA THR A 166 12.84 3.52 1.67
C THR A 166 13.64 2.57 0.80
N GLY A 167 14.88 2.97 0.50
CA GLY A 167 15.85 2.15 -0.22
C GLY A 167 16.60 1.17 0.68
N ARG A 168 16.60 1.39 2.00
CA ARG A 168 17.42 0.64 2.95
C ARG A 168 17.02 -0.83 2.99
N ASP A 169 18.02 -1.71 2.81
CA ASP A 169 17.88 -3.16 2.91
C ASP A 169 16.69 -3.74 2.11
N ARG A 170 16.44 -3.15 0.94
CA ARG A 170 15.28 -3.46 0.07
C ARG A 170 13.94 -3.25 0.80
N GLY A 171 13.77 -2.11 1.45
CA GLY A 171 12.58 -1.84 2.25
C GLY A 171 12.49 -2.74 3.49
N GLY A 172 13.61 -3.16 4.07
CA GLY A 172 13.62 -4.08 5.21
C GLY A 172 13.38 -5.56 4.87
N ASN A 173 13.23 -5.94 3.60
CA ASN A 173 13.11 -7.35 3.20
C ASN A 173 14.36 -8.17 3.55
N SER A 174 15.54 -7.54 3.50
CA SER A 174 16.81 -8.18 3.89
C SER A 174 17.06 -8.17 5.40
N VAL A 175 16.17 -7.59 6.22
CA VAL A 175 16.35 -7.46 7.66
C VAL A 175 15.55 -8.53 8.38
N LYS A 176 16.24 -9.58 8.85
CA LYS A 176 15.63 -10.68 9.60
C LYS A 176 15.35 -10.28 11.05
N VAL A 177 14.16 -10.61 11.54
CA VAL A 177 13.67 -10.27 12.88
C VAL A 177 12.97 -11.46 13.51
N SER A 178 12.86 -11.47 14.85
CA SER A 178 12.02 -12.42 15.58
C SER A 178 10.65 -11.79 15.86
N TRP A 179 9.59 -12.56 15.64
CA TRP A 179 8.20 -12.20 15.91
C TRP A 179 7.49 -13.36 16.60
N ASN A 180 7.18 -13.19 17.89
CA ASN A 180 6.57 -14.23 18.72
C ASN A 180 7.38 -15.55 18.66
N GLY A 181 8.72 -15.42 18.75
CA GLY A 181 9.65 -16.55 18.70
C GLY A 181 9.83 -17.21 17.34
N ARG A 182 9.30 -16.62 16.26
CA ARG A 182 9.47 -17.10 14.88
C ARG A 182 10.30 -16.11 14.07
N VAL A 183 11.16 -16.61 13.20
CA VAL A 183 11.94 -15.76 12.29
C VAL A 183 11.05 -15.28 11.15
N THR A 184 11.11 -13.98 10.85
CA THR A 184 10.51 -13.33 9.69
C THR A 184 11.44 -12.20 9.22
N ASN A 185 10.98 -11.30 8.35
CA ASN A 185 11.69 -10.07 8.02
C ASN A 185 10.86 -8.82 8.39
N LEU A 186 11.54 -7.68 8.53
CA LEU A 186 10.92 -6.42 8.94
C LEU A 186 9.80 -5.97 7.99
N HIS A 187 9.96 -6.20 6.68
CA HIS A 187 8.94 -5.85 5.69
C HIS A 187 7.63 -6.63 5.89
N SER A 188 7.71 -7.96 5.91
CA SER A 188 6.55 -8.82 6.12
C SER A 188 5.89 -8.64 7.49
N LEU A 189 6.65 -8.20 8.50
CA LEU A 189 6.08 -7.80 9.78
C LEU A 189 5.08 -6.63 9.62
N TRP A 190 5.48 -5.60 8.88
CA TRP A 190 4.66 -4.43 8.62
C TRP A 190 3.52 -4.68 7.66
N ASP A 191 3.72 -5.47 6.61
CA ASP A 191 2.68 -5.74 5.61
C ASP A 191 1.47 -6.47 6.18
N GLY A 192 1.70 -7.43 7.07
CA GLY A 192 0.63 -8.35 7.50
C GLY A 192 0.61 -8.70 8.97
N LEU A 193 1.76 -8.95 9.61
CA LEU A 193 1.78 -9.51 10.97
C LEU A 193 1.30 -8.51 12.04
N LEU A 194 1.56 -7.22 11.87
CA LEU A 194 1.00 -6.18 12.75
C LEU A 194 -0.52 -6.10 12.64
N ILE A 195 -1.07 -6.17 11.42
CA ILE A 195 -2.52 -6.23 11.18
C ILE A 195 -3.10 -7.50 11.82
N ALA A 196 -2.49 -8.66 11.57
CA ALA A 196 -2.93 -9.93 12.15
C ALA A 196 -2.95 -9.90 13.69
N LYS A 197 -1.95 -9.27 14.31
CA LYS A 197 -1.93 -9.06 15.77
C LYS A 197 -3.08 -8.18 16.21
N ALA A 198 -3.33 -7.07 15.52
CA ALA A 198 -4.45 -6.18 15.85
C ALA A 198 -5.78 -6.93 15.80
N LEU A 199 -6.02 -7.74 14.76
CA LEU A 199 -7.25 -8.54 14.59
C LEU A 199 -7.52 -9.49 15.77
N ARG A 200 -6.50 -10.14 16.31
CA ARG A 200 -6.65 -11.04 17.48
C ARG A 200 -7.12 -10.32 18.74
N SER A 201 -6.86 -9.01 18.83
CA SER A 201 -7.11 -8.20 20.01
C SER A 201 -8.35 -7.29 19.90
N ILE A 202 -9.11 -7.38 18.80
CA ILE A 202 -10.27 -6.52 18.58
C ILE A 202 -11.33 -6.79 19.63
N PRO A 203 -11.78 -5.76 20.37
CA PRO A 203 -12.84 -5.93 21.35
C PRO A 203 -14.18 -6.26 20.68
N ARG A 204 -15.06 -6.99 21.39
CA ARG A 204 -16.31 -7.53 20.82
C ARG A 204 -17.31 -6.45 20.36
N ASN A 205 -17.18 -5.21 20.80
CA ASN A 205 -18.07 -4.11 20.41
C ASN A 205 -18.03 -3.82 18.89
N TYR A 206 -16.96 -4.16 18.19
CA TYR A 206 -16.87 -3.97 16.73
C TYR A 206 -17.46 -5.12 15.89
N THR A 207 -18.16 -6.06 16.55
CA THR A 207 -18.99 -7.07 15.86
C THR A 207 -20.40 -6.55 15.53
N VAL A 208 -20.75 -5.36 16.02
CA VAL A 208 -22.01 -4.68 15.74
C VAL A 208 -21.86 -3.82 14.48
N PRO A 209 -22.85 -3.81 13.57
CA PRO A 209 -22.86 -2.94 12.39
C PRO A 209 -22.72 -1.45 12.71
N LEU A 210 -22.11 -0.69 11.80
CA LEU A 210 -22.06 0.77 11.87
C LEU A 210 -23.49 1.37 11.76
N PRO A 211 -23.79 2.47 12.46
CA PRO A 211 -25.07 3.18 12.38
C PRO A 211 -25.24 3.97 11.08
N VAL A 212 -24.38 3.74 10.08
CA VAL A 212 -24.39 4.37 8.76
C VAL A 212 -24.58 3.27 7.71
N PRO A 213 -25.83 2.90 7.36
CA PRO A 213 -26.10 1.75 6.48
C PRO A 213 -25.39 1.78 5.12
N PRO A 214 -25.23 2.92 4.44
CA PRO A 214 -24.47 2.97 3.19
C PRO A 214 -23.00 2.56 3.34
N MET A 215 -22.36 2.91 4.45
CA MET A 215 -20.97 2.52 4.73
C MET A 215 -20.89 1.04 5.12
N GLU A 216 -21.75 0.59 6.02
CA GLU A 216 -21.80 -0.82 6.44
C GLU A 216 -22.05 -1.75 5.24
N ALA A 217 -22.86 -1.34 4.26
CA ALA A 217 -23.14 -2.11 3.05
C ALA A 217 -21.90 -2.35 2.17
N GLN A 218 -20.79 -1.64 2.40
CA GLN A 218 -19.53 -1.86 1.67
C GLN A 218 -18.69 -2.99 2.27
N LEU A 219 -19.02 -3.44 3.49
CA LEU A 219 -18.37 -4.59 4.12
C LEU A 219 -18.83 -5.90 3.47
N ARG A 220 -17.92 -6.88 3.38
CA ARG A 220 -18.16 -8.13 2.62
C ARG A 220 -18.33 -9.38 3.49
N GLY A 221 -18.33 -9.23 4.82
CA GLY A 221 -18.35 -10.34 5.77
C GLY A 221 -16.97 -10.96 6.00
N THR A 222 -15.89 -10.20 5.81
CA THR A 222 -14.51 -10.67 5.96
C THR A 222 -14.09 -10.74 7.42
N ILE A 223 -13.02 -11.46 7.73
CA ILE A 223 -12.54 -11.61 9.11
C ILE A 223 -11.96 -10.32 9.69
N TYR A 224 -11.62 -9.36 8.83
CA TYR A 224 -11.12 -8.04 9.20
C TYR A 224 -12.21 -6.94 9.14
N ASP A 225 -13.47 -7.27 8.84
CA ASP A 225 -14.58 -6.30 8.94
C ASP A 225 -14.67 -5.62 10.31
N PRO A 226 -14.54 -6.34 11.46
CA PRO A 226 -14.50 -5.69 12.77
C PRO A 226 -13.35 -4.68 12.92
N TYR A 227 -12.25 -4.87 12.20
CA TYR A 227 -11.12 -3.93 12.20
C TYR A 227 -11.45 -2.67 11.43
N ILE A 228 -12.08 -2.80 10.27
CA ILE A 228 -12.59 -1.66 9.49
C ILE A 228 -13.60 -0.88 10.33
N ARG A 229 -14.55 -1.56 11.00
CA ARG A 229 -15.50 -0.89 11.90
C ARG A 229 -14.79 -0.15 13.03
N ARG A 230 -13.73 -0.73 13.61
CA ARG A 230 -12.92 -0.08 14.64
C ARG A 230 -12.21 1.18 14.12
N ILE A 231 -11.63 1.12 12.92
CA ILE A 231 -11.02 2.29 12.26
C ILE A 231 -12.06 3.38 12.02
N MET A 232 -13.25 3.02 11.54
CA MET A 232 -14.34 3.97 11.33
C MET A 232 -14.85 4.60 12.64
N TRP A 233 -15.06 3.80 13.68
CA TRP A 233 -15.65 4.26 14.93
C TRP A 233 -14.68 5.11 15.77
N ASP A 234 -13.52 4.54 16.07
CA ASP A 234 -12.56 5.14 17.00
C ASP A 234 -11.53 6.02 16.28
N GLY A 235 -11.24 5.72 15.01
CA GLY A 235 -10.19 6.39 14.24
C GLY A 235 -10.72 7.63 13.54
N ILE A 236 -11.44 7.40 12.43
CA ILE A 236 -12.01 8.46 11.58
C ILE A 236 -13.13 9.20 12.31
N GLY A 237 -13.96 8.48 13.05
CA GLY A 237 -15.18 9.00 13.65
C GLY A 237 -16.36 8.89 12.67
N LEU A 238 -17.57 8.88 13.22
CA LEU A 238 -18.81 8.82 12.44
C LEU A 238 -19.54 10.18 12.43
N GLY A 239 -18.85 11.26 12.81
CA GLY A 239 -19.43 12.60 12.92
C GLY A 239 -20.72 12.59 13.73
N SER A 240 -21.79 13.15 13.16
CA SER A 240 -23.11 13.28 13.83
C SER A 240 -23.77 11.97 14.27
N TYR A 241 -23.26 10.80 13.85
CA TYR A 241 -23.76 9.50 14.27
C TYR A 241 -23.13 8.97 15.57
N SER A 242 -22.16 9.68 16.14
CA SER A 242 -21.49 9.35 17.41
C SER A 242 -21.29 10.61 18.26
N ASP A 243 -21.61 10.54 19.55
CA ASP A 243 -21.31 11.63 20.51
C ASP A 243 -19.82 11.67 20.90
N VAL A 244 -19.04 10.67 20.49
CA VAL A 244 -17.59 10.57 20.73
C VAL A 244 -16.88 10.83 19.41
N PRO A 245 -16.04 11.89 19.32
CA PRO A 245 -15.30 12.19 18.11
C PRO A 245 -14.24 11.11 17.83
N GLY A 246 -13.92 10.95 16.55
CA GLY A 246 -12.82 10.08 16.12
C GLY A 246 -11.46 10.61 16.60
N ARG A 247 -10.48 9.72 16.74
CA ARG A 247 -9.09 10.10 17.09
C ARG A 247 -8.48 11.11 16.12
N TRP A 248 -8.87 11.06 14.84
CA TRP A 248 -8.29 11.86 13.78
C TRP A 248 -9.32 12.70 13.03
N GLU A 249 -10.53 12.86 13.59
CA GLU A 249 -11.62 13.61 12.95
C GLU A 249 -11.18 15.03 12.56
N ASP A 250 -10.41 15.70 13.43
CA ASP A 250 -9.88 17.04 13.20
C ASP A 250 -8.69 17.09 12.22
N GLU A 251 -8.09 15.95 11.87
CA GLU A 251 -6.94 15.87 10.96
C GLU A 251 -7.34 15.49 9.52
N LEU A 252 -8.59 15.07 9.28
CA LEU A 252 -9.01 14.50 8.00
C LEU A 252 -8.83 15.48 6.82
N GLU A 253 -9.11 16.77 7.04
CA GLU A 253 -8.91 17.81 6.01
C GLU A 253 -7.42 17.98 5.66
N ASP A 254 -6.55 17.96 6.67
CA ASP A 254 -5.10 18.07 6.49
C ASP A 254 -4.52 16.87 5.75
N TRP A 255 -5.11 15.68 5.92
CA TRP A 255 -4.66 14.49 5.18
C TRP A 255 -4.86 14.63 3.67
N LEU A 256 -5.87 15.39 3.25
CA LEU A 256 -6.18 15.67 1.83
C LEU A 256 -5.40 16.86 1.28
N ALA A 257 -4.69 17.61 2.14
CA ALA A 257 -3.95 18.78 1.71
C ALA A 257 -2.91 18.42 0.64
N CYS A 258 -2.83 19.28 -0.36
CA CYS A 258 -1.78 19.29 -1.35
C CYS A 258 -1.25 20.72 -1.54
N PRO A 259 0.08 20.93 -1.48
CA PRO A 259 0.64 22.24 -1.82
C PRO A 259 0.35 22.56 -3.29
N ALA A 260 -0.31 23.69 -3.55
CA ALA A 260 -0.48 24.17 -4.92
C ALA A 260 0.90 24.40 -5.56
N ALA A 261 1.11 23.86 -6.76
CA ALA A 261 2.32 24.11 -7.54
C ALA A 261 2.56 25.64 -7.62
N PRO A 262 3.79 26.14 -7.35
CA PRO A 262 4.06 27.57 -7.38
C PRO A 262 3.74 28.10 -8.77
N ALA A 263 2.86 29.11 -8.85
CA ALA A 263 2.49 29.77 -10.08
C ALA A 263 3.75 30.24 -10.82
N GLN A 264 4.10 29.58 -11.93
CA GLN A 264 5.20 30.01 -12.77
C GLN A 264 4.83 31.36 -13.40
N THR A 265 5.30 32.46 -12.81
CA THR A 265 5.33 33.75 -13.49
C THR A 265 6.31 33.63 -14.66
N GLN A 266 5.80 33.28 -15.85
CA GLN A 266 6.59 33.20 -17.08
C GLN A 266 7.06 34.59 -17.51
N GLY A 267 8.19 35.04 -16.98
CA GLY A 267 8.95 36.15 -17.56
C GLY A 267 9.54 35.73 -18.90
N PHE A 268 9.46 36.59 -19.92
CA PHE A 268 9.89 36.33 -21.31
C PHE A 268 11.33 35.75 -21.44
N PHE A 269 12.21 36.05 -20.48
CA PHE A 269 13.59 35.53 -20.44
C PHE A 269 13.71 34.05 -19.99
N SER A 270 12.67 33.46 -19.39
CA SER A 270 12.69 32.07 -18.90
C SER A 270 12.61 31.01 -20.01
N ARG A 271 11.95 31.31 -21.14
CA ARG A 271 11.78 30.34 -22.24
C ARG A 271 13.09 29.94 -22.93
N ALA A 272 14.07 30.85 -23.01
CA ALA A 272 15.35 30.56 -23.64
C ALA A 272 16.28 29.72 -22.73
N ALA A 273 16.19 29.93 -21.42
CA ALA A 273 16.98 29.16 -20.44
C ALA A 273 16.46 27.71 -20.30
N GLN A 274 15.14 27.51 -20.41
CA GLN A 274 14.49 26.19 -20.35
C GLN A 274 14.83 25.27 -21.53
N PHE A 275 15.24 25.84 -22.67
CA PHE A 275 15.67 25.09 -23.86
C PHE A 275 17.15 24.67 -23.81
N VAL A 276 17.99 25.42 -23.07
CA VAL A 276 19.46 25.20 -23.01
C VAL A 276 19.87 24.42 -21.75
N LEU A 277 19.14 24.56 -20.65
CA LEU A 277 19.32 23.80 -19.43
C LEU A 277 18.05 23.01 -19.20
N GLY A 278 18.09 21.72 -19.51
CA GLY A 278 16.95 20.81 -19.37
C GLY A 278 16.23 21.03 -18.04
N SER A 279 14.97 21.42 -18.13
CA SER A 279 14.06 21.64 -17.01
C SER A 279 14.05 20.42 -16.08
N LYS A 280 14.79 20.51 -14.97
CA LYS A 280 14.68 19.60 -13.81
C LYS A 280 13.41 19.93 -13.02
N SER A 281 12.25 19.62 -13.61
CA SER A 281 10.96 19.72 -12.94
C SER A 281 10.08 18.59 -13.42
N LEU A 282 10.26 17.42 -12.81
CA LEU A 282 9.35 16.29 -12.91
C LEU A 282 8.72 16.16 -11.52
N GLU A 283 7.83 17.10 -11.24
CA GLU A 283 7.04 17.14 -10.01
C GLU A 283 5.99 16.03 -10.15
N THR A 284 6.10 14.98 -9.33
CA THR A 284 5.11 13.90 -9.29
C THR A 284 3.76 14.40 -8.77
N ASP A 285 3.79 15.52 -8.05
CA ASP A 285 2.64 16.14 -7.43
C ASP A 285 1.97 17.12 -8.43
N ASP A 286 0.64 17.18 -8.40
CA ASP A 286 -0.16 18.21 -9.08
C ASP A 286 -1.38 18.60 -8.22
N GLN A 287 -2.40 19.20 -8.83
CA GLN A 287 -3.62 19.57 -8.09
C GLN A 287 -4.47 18.37 -7.68
N LEU A 288 -4.31 17.22 -8.36
CA LEU A 288 -5.16 16.04 -8.22
C LEU A 288 -4.54 14.98 -7.30
N ALA A 289 -3.22 14.81 -7.36
CA ALA A 289 -2.49 13.78 -6.63
C ALA A 289 -1.15 14.31 -6.16
N CYS A 290 -0.86 14.14 -4.85
CA CYS A 290 0.37 14.67 -4.26
C CYS A 290 1.15 13.57 -3.54
N PRO A 291 1.48 12.49 -4.26
CA PRO A 291 2.04 11.29 -3.66
C PRO A 291 3.38 11.57 -2.98
N ARG A 292 4.21 12.51 -3.47
CA ARG A 292 5.47 12.84 -2.82
C ARG A 292 5.24 13.61 -1.51
N PHE A 293 4.35 14.61 -1.52
CA PHE A 293 3.99 15.34 -0.31
C PHE A 293 3.43 14.41 0.77
N TRP A 294 2.54 13.49 0.39
CA TRP A 294 1.98 12.49 1.31
C TRP A 294 3.00 11.47 1.81
N ALA A 295 3.91 11.03 0.93
CA ALA A 295 4.94 10.05 1.27
C ALA A 295 6.01 10.61 2.23
N GLY A 296 6.31 11.92 2.20
CA GLY A 296 7.39 12.51 3.02
C GLY A 296 7.25 12.22 4.52
N PRO A 297 6.14 12.62 5.18
CA PRO A 297 5.92 12.33 6.60
C PRO A 297 5.84 10.83 6.91
N ILE A 298 5.37 10.00 5.97
CA ILE A 298 5.28 8.54 6.15
C ILE A 298 6.68 7.92 6.07
N HIS A 299 7.54 8.41 5.17
CA HIS A 299 8.94 8.02 5.08
C HIS A 299 9.68 8.36 6.38
N GLU A 300 9.42 9.51 7.00
CA GLU A 300 10.09 9.95 8.23
C GLU A 300 9.89 8.95 9.40
N LEU A 301 8.74 8.25 9.42
CA LEU A 301 8.48 7.20 10.43
C LEU A 301 9.56 6.11 10.42
N ASN A 302 10.21 5.87 9.27
CA ASN A 302 11.35 4.96 9.16
C ASN A 302 12.47 5.33 10.13
N CYS A 303 12.75 6.63 10.32
CA CYS A 303 13.73 7.11 11.27
C CYS A 303 13.19 7.27 12.69
N ASP A 304 11.92 7.60 12.84
CA ASP A 304 11.36 7.83 14.17
C ASP A 304 11.34 6.57 15.03
N PHE A 305 10.83 5.44 14.50
CA PHE A 305 10.70 4.21 15.28
C PHE A 305 10.58 2.91 14.49
N ILE A 306 10.33 2.95 13.17
CA ILE A 306 10.10 1.71 12.39
C ILE A 306 11.39 0.90 12.26
N TRP A 307 12.54 1.56 12.14
CA TRP A 307 13.86 0.95 12.33
C TRP A 307 14.41 1.25 13.73
N PRO A 308 14.31 0.31 14.67
CA PRO A 308 15.04 0.41 15.93
C PRO A 308 16.55 0.40 15.68
N HIS A 309 17.29 1.28 16.35
CA HIS A 309 18.76 1.25 16.37
C HIS A 309 19.34 -0.13 16.77
N ALA A 310 18.59 -0.93 17.52
CA ALA A 310 18.99 -2.29 17.88
C ALA A 310 19.07 -3.28 16.69
N LEU A 311 18.57 -2.89 15.50
CA LEU A 311 18.74 -3.65 14.26
C LEU A 311 20.09 -3.38 13.58
N ASP A 312 20.78 -2.30 13.94
CA ASP A 312 22.12 -2.02 13.43
C ASP A 312 23.12 -2.91 14.17
N PRO A 313 23.99 -3.66 13.46
CA PRO A 313 24.97 -4.49 14.12
C PRO A 313 25.97 -3.62 14.90
N GLU A 314 26.17 -3.94 16.18
CA GLU A 314 27.30 -3.42 16.97
C GLU A 314 28.63 -3.69 16.21
N PRO A 315 29.61 -2.77 16.18
CA PRO A 315 30.84 -2.90 15.38
C PRO A 315 31.76 -4.08 15.71
N HIS A 316 31.39 -4.98 16.62
CA HIS A 316 32.26 -6.01 17.17
C HIS A 316 31.57 -7.37 17.29
N HIS A 317 31.61 -8.15 16.22
CA HIS A 317 32.11 -9.54 16.18
C HIS A 317 31.61 -10.19 14.88
N SER A 318 32.45 -10.14 13.84
CA SER A 318 32.31 -10.99 12.67
C SER A 318 32.63 -12.45 13.05
N SER A 319 31.68 -13.13 13.69
CA SER A 319 31.61 -14.58 13.51
C SER A 319 31.01 -14.80 12.13
N VAL A 320 31.88 -15.16 11.18
CA VAL A 320 31.49 -15.77 9.92
C VAL A 320 30.77 -17.07 10.27
N HIS A 321 29.46 -16.99 10.45
CA HIS A 321 28.60 -18.15 10.38
C HIS A 321 28.18 -18.26 8.92
N GLU A 322 28.58 -19.37 8.30
CA GLU A 322 27.94 -19.86 7.09
C GLU A 322 26.48 -20.08 7.47
N ASP A 323 25.66 -19.05 7.30
CA ASP A 323 24.22 -19.16 7.34
C ASP A 323 23.85 -20.11 6.21
N ALA A 324 23.68 -21.38 6.58
CA ALA A 324 23.00 -22.32 5.72
C ALA A 324 21.69 -21.64 5.33
N ASP A 325 21.50 -21.47 4.02
CA ASP A 325 20.22 -21.14 3.41
C ASP A 325 19.20 -22.16 3.96
N ILE A 326 18.60 -21.84 5.11
CA ILE A 326 17.39 -22.49 5.56
C ILE A 326 16.38 -21.95 4.57
N ASP A 327 16.09 -22.79 3.57
CA ASP A 327 14.98 -22.63 2.64
C ASP A 327 13.81 -21.97 3.38
N ASP A 328 13.55 -20.72 3.02
CA ASP A 328 12.54 -19.83 3.57
C ASP A 328 11.16 -20.27 3.05
N HIS A 329 10.85 -21.56 3.20
CA HIS A 329 9.56 -22.17 2.91
C HIS A 329 8.50 -21.81 3.95
N ALA A 330 8.83 -21.01 4.96
CA ALA A 330 7.88 -20.47 5.91
C ALA A 330 7.44 -19.08 5.41
N HIS A 331 6.23 -19.04 4.83
CA HIS A 331 5.51 -17.87 4.30
C HIS A 331 5.56 -17.68 2.79
N GLU A 332 5.96 -18.71 2.03
CA GLU A 332 5.35 -18.94 0.73
C GLU A 332 3.89 -19.33 1.00
N HIS A 333 3.01 -18.33 1.11
CA HIS A 333 1.57 -18.58 1.12
C HIS A 333 1.27 -19.24 -0.21
N ASN A 334 1.08 -20.56 -0.16
CA ASN A 334 0.73 -21.41 -1.29
C ASN A 334 -0.67 -20.98 -1.75
N CYS A 335 -0.76 -19.87 -2.48
CA CYS A 335 -1.97 -19.43 -3.16
C CYS A 335 -2.19 -20.38 -4.34
N GLU A 336 -2.63 -21.60 -4.05
CA GLU A 336 -3.05 -22.55 -5.08
C GLU A 336 -4.13 -21.88 -5.95
N GLY A 337 -3.80 -21.61 -7.21
CA GLY A 337 -4.73 -20.99 -8.17
C GLY A 337 -4.61 -19.48 -8.34
N GLY A 338 -3.66 -18.79 -7.68
CA GLY A 338 -3.35 -17.38 -7.96
C GLY A 338 -4.34 -16.35 -7.42
N VAL A 339 -5.25 -16.76 -6.53
CA VAL A 339 -6.08 -15.84 -5.74
C VAL A 339 -5.58 -15.93 -4.31
N CYS A 340 -4.95 -14.87 -3.80
CA CYS A 340 -4.77 -14.68 -2.37
C CYS A 340 -5.89 -13.71 -1.96
N SER A 341 -6.95 -14.22 -1.35
CA SER A 341 -7.93 -13.35 -0.68
C SER A 341 -7.32 -12.84 0.63
N GLY A 342 -7.61 -11.60 1.01
CA GLY A 342 -7.22 -11.06 2.32
C GLY A 342 -7.67 -11.95 3.49
N ASP A 343 -8.82 -12.64 3.36
CA ASP A 343 -9.28 -13.60 4.37
C ASP A 343 -8.38 -14.83 4.49
N GLU A 344 -7.91 -15.39 3.37
CA GLU A 344 -7.04 -16.58 3.35
C GLU A 344 -5.65 -16.26 3.91
N GLU A 345 -5.07 -15.15 3.47
CA GLU A 345 -3.81 -14.64 4.01
C GLU A 345 -3.95 -14.45 5.52
N MET A 346 -4.99 -13.76 5.94
CA MET A 346 -5.14 -13.41 7.34
C MET A 346 -5.48 -14.63 8.20
N HIS A 347 -6.28 -15.58 7.71
CA HIS A 347 -6.44 -16.88 8.37
C HIS A 347 -5.11 -17.63 8.53
N SER A 348 -4.25 -17.58 7.52
CA SER A 348 -2.91 -18.17 7.59
C SER A 348 -2.02 -17.48 8.61
N LEU A 349 -2.05 -16.15 8.68
CA LEU A 349 -1.29 -15.36 9.67
C LEU A 349 -1.88 -15.55 11.09
N LEU A 350 -3.19 -15.78 11.19
CA LEU A 350 -3.90 -15.95 12.45
C LEU A 350 -3.70 -17.31 13.09
N GLY A 351 -3.63 -18.41 12.33
CA GLY A 351 -3.20 -19.77 12.74
C GLY A 351 -3.81 -20.33 14.04
N GLY A 352 -4.61 -21.40 13.95
CA GLY A 352 -5.43 -21.96 15.05
C GLY A 352 -4.70 -22.48 16.31
N PRO A 353 -5.44 -22.82 17.39
CA PRO A 353 -4.93 -23.14 18.74
C PRO A 353 -4.26 -24.53 18.86
N GLY A 354 -3.49 -24.93 17.85
CA GLY A 354 -2.97 -26.30 17.68
C GLY A 354 -1.45 -26.43 17.59
N ASN A 355 -0.68 -25.34 17.67
CA ASN A 355 0.78 -25.43 17.66
C ASN A 355 1.41 -24.68 18.86
N ILE A 356 1.01 -25.10 20.06
CA ILE A 356 1.78 -24.91 21.31
C ILE A 356 2.90 -25.98 21.36
N GLY A 357 3.51 -26.27 20.21
CA GLY A 357 4.58 -27.23 20.03
C GLY A 357 5.90 -26.50 20.05
N ALA A 358 6.57 -26.55 21.21
CA ALA A 358 7.94 -26.11 21.47
C ALA A 358 8.32 -24.71 20.96
N VAL A 359 8.50 -23.77 21.88
CA VAL A 359 9.30 -22.55 21.64
C VAL A 359 10.63 -22.99 21.04
N PRO A 360 10.95 -22.67 19.77
CA PRO A 360 12.26 -22.96 19.22
C PRO A 360 13.30 -22.23 20.07
N ALA A 361 14.50 -22.82 20.21
CA ALA A 361 15.62 -22.20 20.91
C ALA A 361 15.76 -20.73 20.47
N SER A 362 16.01 -19.83 21.44
CA SER A 362 16.07 -18.38 21.26
C SER A 362 16.61 -17.97 19.90
N SER A 363 15.77 -17.35 19.07
CA SER A 363 16.21 -16.69 17.85
C SER A 363 17.32 -15.69 18.20
N HIS A 364 18.39 -15.67 17.42
CA HIS A 364 19.45 -14.68 17.58
C HIS A 364 19.06 -13.30 16.99
N TYR A 365 17.93 -13.22 16.30
CA TYR A 365 17.37 -11.99 15.76
C TYR A 365 16.60 -11.19 16.82
N LEU A 366 16.55 -9.86 16.63
CA LEU A 366 15.82 -8.96 17.52
C LEU A 366 14.32 -9.31 17.57
N GLU A 367 13.77 -9.52 18.77
CA GLU A 367 12.34 -9.77 18.98
C GLU A 367 11.57 -8.46 18.98
N LEU A 368 10.57 -8.37 18.10
CA LEU A 368 9.75 -7.17 17.87
C LEU A 368 8.31 -7.31 18.40
N ASP A 369 7.87 -8.50 18.81
CA ASP A 369 6.60 -8.70 19.53
C ASP A 369 6.72 -8.30 21.01
N THR A 370 7.16 -7.06 21.24
CA THR A 370 7.43 -6.49 22.56
C THR A 370 6.51 -5.30 22.85
N PRO A 371 6.27 -4.97 24.13
CA PRO A 371 5.58 -3.73 24.51
C PRO A 371 6.27 -2.48 23.96
N GLU A 372 7.60 -2.49 23.86
CA GLU A 372 8.42 -1.36 23.44
C GLU A 372 8.30 -1.07 21.94
N TYR A 373 8.22 -2.11 21.09
CA TYR A 373 8.08 -1.95 19.65
C TYR A 373 6.62 -2.05 19.21
N SER A 374 6.10 -3.28 19.08
CA SER A 374 4.74 -3.49 18.58
C SER A 374 3.65 -2.95 19.51
N GLY A 375 3.90 -2.92 20.82
CA GLY A 375 3.00 -2.30 21.79
C GLY A 375 2.90 -0.79 21.65
N ALA A 376 4.03 -0.12 21.39
CA ALA A 376 4.06 1.32 21.12
C ALA A 376 3.33 1.66 19.82
N ILE A 377 3.58 0.90 18.76
CA ILE A 377 2.88 1.02 17.46
C ILE A 377 1.36 0.89 17.65
N ALA A 378 0.91 -0.15 18.35
CA ALA A 378 -0.51 -0.38 18.60
C ALA A 378 -1.14 0.70 19.47
N LYS A 379 -0.42 1.19 20.49
CA LYS A 379 -0.89 2.27 21.37
C LYS A 379 -1.06 3.59 20.61
N ALA A 380 -0.17 3.87 19.66
CA ALA A 380 -0.21 5.06 18.82
C ALA A 380 -1.13 4.93 17.60
N TRP A 381 -1.74 3.76 17.35
CA TRP A 381 -2.62 3.49 16.20
C TRP A 381 -1.95 3.79 14.85
N VAL A 382 -0.65 3.53 14.74
CA VAL A 382 0.14 3.89 13.55
C VAL A 382 -0.39 3.18 12.31
N VAL A 383 -0.56 1.86 12.39
CA VAL A 383 -1.00 1.03 11.26
C VAL A 383 -2.42 1.42 10.84
N GLU A 384 -3.34 1.55 11.81
CA GLU A 384 -4.70 1.98 11.55
C GLU A 384 -4.76 3.37 10.88
N LYS A 385 -3.93 4.32 11.32
CA LYS A 385 -3.87 5.67 10.76
C LYS A 385 -3.41 5.65 9.30
N LEU A 386 -2.37 4.88 9.00
CA LEU A 386 -1.83 4.75 7.63
C LEU A 386 -2.83 4.09 6.67
N LEU A 387 -3.52 3.03 7.11
CA LEU A 387 -4.60 2.40 6.34
C LEU A 387 -5.75 3.39 6.09
N ALA A 388 -6.13 4.17 7.11
CA ALA A 388 -7.16 5.20 7.00
C ALA A 388 -6.76 6.33 6.03
N GLN A 389 -5.53 6.83 6.13
CA GLN A 389 -5.00 7.84 5.21
C GLN A 389 -5.03 7.35 3.76
N GLY A 390 -4.60 6.11 3.51
CA GLY A 390 -4.68 5.48 2.19
C GLY A 390 -6.09 5.43 1.64
N GLY A 391 -7.06 4.99 2.46
CA GLY A 391 -8.46 4.90 2.06
C GLY A 391 -9.10 6.27 1.79
N ILE A 392 -8.91 7.23 2.69
CA ILE A 392 -9.48 8.59 2.57
C ILE A 392 -8.91 9.33 1.37
N ARG A 393 -7.58 9.28 1.15
CA ARG A 393 -6.94 9.90 -0.02
C ARG A 393 -7.38 9.25 -1.32
N LEU A 394 -7.47 7.91 -1.36
CA LEU A 394 -7.99 7.20 -2.52
C LEU A 394 -9.43 7.60 -2.84
N ALA A 395 -10.31 7.69 -1.83
CA ALA A 395 -11.69 8.13 -2.02
C ALA A 395 -11.77 9.55 -2.60
N ALA A 396 -11.00 10.49 -2.03
CA ALA A 396 -10.96 11.87 -2.50
C ALA A 396 -10.53 11.96 -3.97
N MET A 397 -9.44 11.27 -4.33
CA MET A 397 -8.96 11.21 -5.72
C MET A 397 -10.00 10.61 -6.66
N LEU A 398 -10.64 9.50 -6.28
CA LEU A 398 -11.65 8.86 -7.11
C LEU A 398 -12.90 9.73 -7.27
N ASN A 399 -13.33 10.42 -6.22
CA ASN A 399 -14.44 11.37 -6.29
C ASN A 399 -14.11 12.51 -7.28
N GLU A 400 -12.91 13.10 -7.18
CA GLU A 400 -12.49 14.19 -8.05
C GLU A 400 -12.29 13.76 -9.52
N ILE A 401 -11.64 12.62 -9.76
CA ILE A 401 -11.40 12.11 -11.12
C ILE A 401 -12.71 11.85 -11.86
N PHE A 402 -13.69 11.23 -11.21
CA PHE A 402 -14.89 10.73 -11.87
C PHE A 402 -16.12 11.64 -11.74
N GLU A 403 -16.05 12.72 -10.96
CA GLU A 403 -17.11 13.74 -10.86
C GLU A 403 -17.61 14.24 -12.24
N PRO A 404 -16.75 14.53 -13.23
CA PRO A 404 -17.22 15.01 -14.54
C PRO A 404 -18.10 14.00 -15.30
N LEU A 405 -17.97 12.69 -15.07
CA LEU A 405 -18.85 11.68 -15.68
C LEU A 405 -20.22 11.61 -14.99
N VAL A 406 -20.29 12.01 -13.73
CA VAL A 406 -21.53 12.06 -12.94
C VAL A 406 -22.40 13.24 -13.37
N GLU A 407 -21.82 14.44 -13.49
CA GLU A 407 -22.57 15.67 -13.76
C GLU A 407 -23.33 15.66 -15.10
N GLN A 408 -22.88 14.85 -16.06
CA GLN A 408 -23.48 14.76 -17.39
C GLN A 408 -24.61 13.71 -17.51
N GLY A 409 -25.02 13.10 -16.39
CA GLY A 409 -26.18 12.17 -16.35
C GLY A 409 -25.92 10.80 -17.00
N SER A 410 -24.67 10.34 -17.00
CA SER A 410 -24.23 9.10 -17.66
C SER A 410 -24.32 7.85 -16.76
N VAL A 411 -25.47 7.62 -16.12
CA VAL A 411 -25.77 6.37 -15.40
C VAL A 411 -27.03 5.72 -15.93
#